data_AF-A0A2H3B731-F1
#
_entry.id   AF-A0A2H3B731-F1
#
_cell.length_a   1.000
_cell.length_b   1.000
_cell.length_c   1.000
_cell.angle_alpha   90.00
_cell.angle_beta   90.00
_cell.angle_gamma   90.00
#
_symmetry.space_group_name_H-M   'P 1'
#
loop_
_entity.id
_entity.type
_entity.pdbx_description
1 polymer ?
#
loop_
_entity_poly.entity_id
_entity_poly.type
_entity_poly.pdbx_seq_one_letter_code
_entity_poly.pdbx_strand_id
1 'polypeptide(L)' 'MSSSMQYVRLGQSGLKVSKIILGCMTYGSPEWQKWVLGKDEGLWVRRDSTV' A
#
# COMPACT_ATOMS: atom_id res chain seq x y z
N MET A 1 5.37 20.72 -1.92
CA MET A 1 3.94 20.62 -2.28
C MET A 1 3.37 19.48 -1.45
N SER A 2 2.58 19.79 -0.41
CA SER A 2 1.88 18.73 0.34
C SER A 2 0.76 18.21 -0.56
N SER A 3 0.96 17.01 -1.11
CA SER A 3 0.01 16.36 -1.99
C SER A 3 -1.17 15.88 -1.16
N SER A 4 -2.25 16.68 -1.11
CA SER A 4 -3.46 16.27 -0.41
C SER A 4 -4.02 14.98 -1.03
N MET A 5 -4.01 13.89 -0.24
CA MET A 5 -4.52 12.58 -0.65
C MET A 5 -6.01 12.64 -1.00
N GLN A 6 -6.34 12.22 -2.22
CA GLN A 6 -7.73 12.16 -2.69
C GLN A 6 -8.36 10.81 -2.32
N TYR A 7 -9.50 10.89 -1.64
CA TYR A 7 -10.27 9.73 -1.20
C TYR A 7 -11.63 9.65 -1.90
N VAL A 8 -12.03 8.45 -2.30
CA VAL A 8 -13.29 8.16 -2.99
C VAL A 8 -14.07 7.06 -2.26
N ARG A 9 -15.38 6.97 -2.48
CA ARG A 9 -16.20 5.88 -1.91
C ARG A 9 -16.12 4.65 -2.81
N LEU A 10 -15.87 3.48 -2.20
CA LEU A 10 -15.84 2.21 -2.91
C LEU A 10 -17.28 1.68 -3.10
N GLY A 11 -17.91 2.06 -4.21
CA GLY A 11 -19.27 1.63 -4.56
C GLY A 11 -20.29 1.90 -3.44
N GLN A 12 -21.13 0.91 -3.13
CA GLN A 12 -22.14 0.98 -2.06
C GLN A 12 -21.63 0.48 -0.70
N SER A 13 -20.38 0.02 -0.61
CA SER A 13 -19.80 -0.51 0.65
C SER A 13 -19.61 0.55 1.75
N GLY A 14 -19.85 1.83 1.44
CA GLY A 14 -19.68 2.95 2.36
C GLY A 14 -18.21 3.29 2.69
N LEU A 15 -17.26 2.43 2.31
CA LEU A 15 -15.85 2.57 2.61
C LEU A 15 -15.21 3.71 1.82
N LYS A 16 -14.47 4.59 2.51
CA LYS A 16 -13.70 5.68 1.92
C LYS A 16 -12.26 5.21 1.69
N VAL A 17 -11.85 5.08 0.45
CA VAL A 17 -10.54 4.55 0.02
C VAL A 17 -9.73 5.62 -0.69
N SER A 18 -8.41 5.56 -0.62
CA SER A 18 -7.51 6.41 -1.41
C SER A 18 -7.58 6.04 -2.90
N LYS A 19 -7.35 7.00 -3.80
CA LYS A 19 -7.25 6.72 -5.24
C LYS A 19 -6.05 5.83 -5.60
N ILE A 20 -4.98 5.90 -4.80
CA ILE A 20 -3.81 5.05 -4.95
C ILE A 20 -3.93 3.91 -3.94
N ILE A 21 -3.83 2.67 -4.42
CA ILE A 21 -3.93 1.45 -3.62
C ILE A 21 -2.54 0.83 -3.55
N LEU A 22 -2.04 0.59 -2.34
CA LEU A 22 -0.80 -0.16 -2.13
C LEU A 22 -1.11 -1.66 -2.19
N GLY A 23 -0.61 -2.34 -3.22
CA GLY A 23 -0.72 -3.79 -3.33
C GLY A 23 0.26 -4.48 -2.38
N CYS A 24 -0.24 -5.39 -1.55
CA CYS A 24 0.59 -6.13 -0.57
C CYS A 24 1.09 -7.50 -1.07
N MET A 25 0.87 -7.84 -2.34
CA MET A 25 1.22 -9.16 -2.91
C MET A 25 2.72 -9.44 -2.88
N THR A 26 3.53 -8.38 -2.83
CA THR A 26 4.99 -8.45 -2.76
C THR A 26 5.53 -8.39 -1.34
N TYR A 27 4.70 -8.28 -0.30
CA TYR A 27 5.17 -8.32 1.09
C TYR A 27 5.00 -9.73 1.66
N GLY A 28 6.08 -10.32 2.17
CA GLY A 28 6.01 -11.68 2.71
C GLY A 28 7.38 -12.29 2.98
N SER A 29 7.43 -13.63 3.03
CA SER A 29 8.71 -14.35 3.09
C SER A 29 9.34 -14.41 1.70
N PRO A 30 10.58 -13.93 1.49
CA PRO A 30 11.31 -14.04 0.23
C PRO A 30 11.50 -15.49 -0.25
N GLU A 31 11.32 -16.46 0.66
CA GLU A 31 11.39 -17.90 0.39
C GLU A 31 10.31 -18.37 -0.61
N TRP A 32 9.19 -17.67 -0.72
CA TRP A 32 8.13 -18.01 -1.67
C TRP A 32 8.55 -17.66 -3.10
N GLN A 33 8.94 -16.41 -3.36
CA GLN A 33 9.36 -15.94 -4.69
C GLN A 33 10.36 -14.78 -4.56
N LYS A 34 11.30 -14.69 -5.51
CA LYS A 34 12.40 -13.70 -5.50
C LYS A 34 11.95 -12.23 -5.52
N TRP A 35 10.70 -11.94 -5.92
CA TRP A 35 10.12 -10.59 -5.94
C TRP A 35 9.42 -10.20 -4.63
N VAL A 36 9.43 -11.09 -3.62
CA VAL A 36 8.80 -10.83 -2.33
C VAL A 36 9.79 -10.07 -1.45
N LEU A 37 9.41 -8.84 -1.12
CA LEU A 37 10.09 -7.96 -0.19
C LEU A 37 9.91 -8.49 1.23
N GLY A 38 11.04 -8.56 1.94
CA GLY A 38 11.05 -8.95 3.34
C GLY A 38 10.36 -7.91 4.24
N LYS A 39 10.22 -8.27 5.52
CA LYS A 39 9.53 -7.44 6.52
C LYS A 39 10.07 -6.01 6.60
N ASP A 40 11.38 -5.84 6.60
CA ASP A 40 12.02 -4.53 6.80
C ASP A 40 11.85 -3.61 5.59
N GLU A 41 11.97 -4.16 4.38
CA GLU A 41 11.71 -3.43 3.13
C GLU A 41 10.22 -3.07 2.99
N GLY A 42 9.33 -3.99 3.36
CA GLY A 42 7.89 -3.72 3.33
C GLY A 42 7.44 -2.64 4.31
N LEU A 43 8.05 -2.59 5.49
CA LEU A 43 7.80 -1.52 6.46
C LEU A 43 8.29 -0.15 5.98
N TRP A 44 9.37 -0.11 5.19
CA TRP A 44 9.90 1.10 4.59
C TRP A 44 8.93 1.69 3.56
N VAL A 45 8.44 0.86 2.63
CA VAL A 45 7.46 1.29 1.61
C VAL A 45 6.16 1.77 2.23
N ARG A 46 5.71 1.13 3.33
CA ARG A 46 4.51 1.57 4.06
C ARG A 46 4.66 2.97 4.66
N ARG A 47 5.86 3.32 5.16
CA ARG A 47 6.11 4.65 5.75
C ARG A 47 6.04 5.75 4.69
N ASP A 48 6.64 5.52 3.54
CA ASP A 48 6.67 6.49 2.44
C ASP A 48 5.33 6.67 1.75
N SER A 49 4.43 5.69 1.86
CA SER A 49 3.09 5.75 1.28
C SER A 49 2.12 6.67 2.05
N THR A 50 2.56 7.29 3.15
CA THR A 50 1.71 8.15 4.02
C THR A 50 1.86 9.65 3.71
N VAL A 51 2.53 10.01 2.61
CA VAL A 51 2.69 11.42 2.16
C VAL A 51 2.12 11.65 0.76
#